data_AF-A0A5S5CXD0-F1
#
_entry.id   AF-A0A5S5CXD0-F1
#
_cell.length_a   1.000
_cell.length_b   1.000
_cell.length_c   1.000
_cell.angle_alpha   90.00
_cell.angle_beta   90.00
_cell.angle_gamma   90.00
#
_symmetry.space_group_name_H-M   'P 1'
#
loop_
_entity.id
_entity.type
_entity.pdbx_description
1 polymer ?
#
loop_
_entity_poly.entity_id
_entity_poly.type
_entity_poly.pdbx_seq_one_letter_code
_entity_poly.pdbx_strand_id
1 'polypeptide(L)'
;MLLALIGLLPITYPLTQGSETDVVASQGSQTAAAPAAQRPASATPPAEEPPTGTAQEEQAAGGAQSQAKAEARAQDIAPVAGSRSGTSPSPTATKTPQPPAPAPVPAAPAPKPTTAPAPARPAAVAPTSGPLSWAPPAGWENYPVTKITSTTSVTTVGAKGGDVRIELDPSRPVGPITIANCRNAVIMGGQINVLPTARIGTDDQRAIYVHKCTGTVHIEGVLINGNVAGSQADGIAVNAPEATVQIQNVRMDALRGTYTVNHADVFQPWGGVKEYRIDRLTGSTNYQGIQVRKDLGAIGRGTIRNANVGSSEVNPIERGGQFIRIDCNTYPLSLEGVYINPRSGRPMGYSVWPQTDDKTCPATITNGVVDWPKIANLTGTITQGKPANGDFVPAGTVGIGYSSPGYR
;
A
#
# COMPACT_ATOMS: atom_id res chain seq x y z
N MET A 1 8.45 -62.88 1.43
CA MET A 1 9.91 -62.73 1.30
C MET A 1 10.13 -61.33 0.73
N LEU A 2 10.63 -60.30 1.41
CA LEU A 2 11.52 -60.18 2.56
C LEU A 2 11.11 -58.89 3.33
N LEU A 3 10.92 -58.97 4.65
CA LEU A 3 10.68 -57.82 5.54
C LEU A 3 12.02 -57.20 5.96
N ALA A 4 12.08 -55.88 6.11
CA ALA A 4 13.10 -55.22 6.91
C ALA A 4 12.47 -54.10 7.78
N LEU A 5 12.54 -54.33 9.09
CA LEU A 5 12.18 -53.43 10.20
C LEU A 5 13.11 -52.21 10.24
N ILE A 6 12.55 -51.03 10.55
CA ILE A 6 13.30 -49.90 11.14
C ILE A 6 12.66 -49.60 12.49
N GLY A 7 13.44 -49.82 13.55
CA GLY A 7 13.07 -49.54 14.94
C GLY A 7 13.41 -48.11 15.36
N LEU A 8 12.50 -47.50 16.12
CA LEU A 8 12.65 -46.24 16.83
C LEU A 8 13.47 -46.43 18.12
N LEU A 9 14.40 -45.50 18.40
CA LEU A 9 15.06 -45.33 19.70
C LEU A 9 14.67 -43.95 20.29
N PRO A 10 14.31 -43.85 21.57
CA PRO A 10 14.10 -42.57 22.24
C PRO A 10 15.41 -41.99 22.80
N ILE A 11 15.62 -40.69 22.60
CA ILE A 11 16.72 -39.91 23.18
C ILE A 11 16.25 -39.33 24.52
N THR A 12 16.92 -39.70 25.61
CA THR A 12 16.80 -39.09 26.93
C THR A 12 17.90 -38.04 27.13
N TYR A 13 17.53 -36.83 27.57
CA TYR A 13 18.44 -35.80 28.05
C TYR A 13 18.60 -35.87 29.57
N PRO A 14 19.80 -35.70 30.15
CA PRO A 14 19.94 -35.48 31.57
C PRO A 14 19.76 -33.99 31.94
N LEU A 15 18.98 -33.77 33.00
CA LEU A 15 18.90 -32.55 33.79
C LEU A 15 20.14 -32.44 34.69
N THR A 16 20.84 -31.31 34.65
CA THR A 16 21.83 -30.93 35.66
C THR A 16 21.25 -29.84 36.56
N GLN A 17 21.02 -30.18 37.82
CA GLN A 17 20.84 -29.26 38.94
C GLN A 17 22.22 -28.78 39.41
N GLY A 18 22.36 -27.48 39.67
CA GLY A 18 23.51 -26.89 40.34
C GLY A 18 23.01 -25.87 41.36
N SER A 19 23.32 -26.14 42.62
CA SER A 19 22.96 -25.39 43.84
C SER A 19 23.82 -24.16 44.08
N GLU A 20 23.28 -23.28 44.93
CA GLU A 20 23.82 -22.05 45.52
C GLU A 20 25.22 -22.19 46.15
N THR A 21 25.99 -21.08 46.15
CA THR A 21 26.57 -20.48 47.37
C THR A 21 27.03 -19.03 47.10
N ASP A 22 26.79 -18.18 48.10
CA ASP A 22 27.14 -16.76 48.20
C ASP A 22 28.60 -16.50 48.65
N VAL A 23 28.94 -15.20 48.56
CA VAL A 23 29.88 -14.37 49.35
C VAL A 23 31.35 -14.18 48.89
N VAL A 24 31.67 -12.88 48.70
CA VAL A 24 32.84 -12.09 49.19
C VAL A 24 33.57 -11.33 48.07
N ALA A 25 33.61 -10.01 48.25
CA ALA A 25 34.44 -9.05 47.53
C ALA A 25 35.90 -9.06 48.02
N SER A 26 36.87 -8.94 47.10
CA SER A 26 38.12 -8.24 47.37
C SER A 26 38.82 -7.78 46.10
N GLN A 27 39.48 -6.63 46.23
CA GLN A 27 40.32 -5.88 45.30
C GLN A 27 41.46 -6.71 44.68
N GLY A 28 42.03 -6.20 43.57
CA GLY A 28 43.44 -6.43 43.26
C GLY A 28 43.77 -6.49 41.77
N SER A 29 44.32 -5.41 41.24
CA SER A 29 45.00 -5.30 39.95
C SER A 29 46.06 -6.39 39.73
N GLN A 30 46.13 -6.96 38.53
CA GLN A 30 47.41 -7.22 37.85
C GLN A 30 47.23 -7.61 36.38
N THR A 31 48.07 -6.96 35.57
CA THR A 31 48.39 -7.19 34.16
C THR A 31 48.96 -8.58 33.90
N ALA A 32 48.47 -9.27 32.87
CA ALA A 32 49.25 -10.27 32.13
C ALA A 32 48.68 -10.44 30.71
N ALA A 33 49.56 -10.25 29.73
CA ALA A 33 49.31 -10.54 28.32
C ALA A 33 49.26 -12.06 28.10
N ALA A 34 48.28 -12.52 27.32
CA ALA A 34 48.15 -13.90 26.86
C ALA A 34 48.11 -13.93 25.32
N PRO A 35 48.66 -15.00 24.70
CA PRO A 35 48.95 -15.05 23.27
C PRO A 35 47.72 -15.35 22.41
N ALA A 36 47.78 -14.90 21.16
CA ALA A 36 46.77 -15.05 20.13
C ALA A 36 46.46 -16.53 19.83
N ALA A 37 45.22 -16.93 20.08
CA ALA A 37 44.64 -18.17 19.60
C ALA A 37 44.07 -17.97 18.18
N GLN A 38 44.55 -18.76 17.23
CA GLN A 38 44.06 -18.85 15.86
C GLN A 38 42.59 -19.31 15.85
N ARG A 39 41.72 -18.50 15.25
CA ARG A 39 40.34 -18.89 14.91
C ARG A 39 40.36 -19.86 13.71
N PRO A 40 39.56 -20.94 13.73
CA PRO A 40 39.32 -21.74 12.53
C PRO A 40 38.51 -20.93 11.50
N ALA A 41 38.85 -21.13 10.24
CA ALA A 41 38.21 -20.48 9.09
C ALA A 41 36.71 -20.80 9.02
N SER A 42 35.89 -19.75 9.05
CA SER A 42 34.47 -19.85 8.73
C SER A 42 34.32 -20.17 7.24
N ALA A 43 33.66 -21.29 6.93
CA ALA A 43 33.28 -21.64 5.57
C ALA A 43 32.30 -20.59 5.03
N THR A 44 32.70 -19.93 3.94
CA THR A 44 31.87 -19.04 3.14
C THR A 44 30.74 -19.85 2.50
N PRO A 45 29.45 -19.53 2.73
CA PRO A 45 28.36 -20.13 1.95
C PRO A 45 28.47 -19.69 0.48
N PRO A 46 28.05 -20.53 -0.48
CA PRO A 46 28.13 -20.21 -1.89
C PRO A 46 27.32 -18.94 -2.19
N ALA A 47 27.93 -18.04 -2.96
CA ALA A 47 27.26 -16.85 -3.47
C ALA A 47 26.08 -17.29 -4.34
N GLU A 48 24.88 -16.90 -3.94
CA GLU A 48 23.68 -17.04 -4.75
C GLU A 48 23.79 -16.03 -5.90
N GLU A 49 23.86 -16.52 -7.14
CA GLU A 49 23.94 -15.65 -8.32
C GLU A 49 22.72 -14.73 -8.37
N PRO A 50 22.92 -13.41 -8.55
CA PRO A 50 21.81 -12.49 -8.73
C PRO A 50 21.01 -12.89 -9.98
N PRO A 51 19.66 -12.80 -9.96
CA PRO A 51 18.85 -13.09 -11.13
C PRO A 51 19.26 -12.17 -12.27
N THR A 52 19.89 -12.76 -13.29
CA THR A 52 20.38 -12.06 -14.47
C THR A 52 19.23 -11.92 -15.48
N GLY A 53 18.67 -10.70 -15.55
CA GLY A 53 17.91 -10.22 -16.72
C GLY A 53 16.38 -10.23 -16.60
N THR A 54 15.79 -9.29 -17.36
CA THR A 54 14.37 -9.02 -17.73
C THR A 54 13.51 -8.08 -16.87
N ALA A 55 13.64 -8.04 -15.54
CA ALA A 55 12.70 -7.24 -14.73
C ALA A 55 12.78 -5.71 -14.95
N GLN A 56 13.96 -5.19 -15.31
CA GLN A 56 14.17 -3.74 -15.49
C GLN A 56 13.70 -3.23 -16.86
N GLU A 57 13.90 -4.02 -17.92
CA GLU A 57 13.39 -3.70 -19.28
C GLU A 57 11.87 -3.82 -19.34
N GLU A 58 11.29 -4.84 -18.67
CA GLU A 58 9.85 -4.99 -18.59
C GLU A 58 9.22 -3.81 -17.85
N GLN A 59 9.82 -3.36 -16.73
CA GLN A 59 9.36 -2.16 -16.00
C GLN A 59 9.45 -0.87 -16.81
N ALA A 60 10.51 -0.67 -17.60
CA ALA A 60 10.67 0.53 -18.44
C ALA A 60 9.66 0.56 -19.60
N ALA A 61 9.41 -0.57 -20.26
CA ALA A 61 8.53 -0.66 -21.43
C ALA A 61 7.05 -0.43 -21.07
N GLY A 62 6.53 -1.05 -20.02
CA GLY A 62 5.13 -0.79 -19.60
C GLY A 62 4.97 0.53 -18.83
N GLY A 63 6.04 1.13 -18.31
CA GLY A 63 6.04 2.51 -17.82
C GLY A 63 5.60 3.51 -18.90
N ALA A 64 6.17 3.43 -20.11
CA ALA A 64 5.79 4.31 -21.22
C ALA A 64 4.35 4.08 -21.70
N GLN A 65 3.89 2.83 -21.76
CA GLN A 65 2.54 2.49 -22.22
C GLN A 65 1.46 2.87 -21.19
N SER A 66 1.75 2.72 -19.91
CA SER A 66 0.86 3.18 -18.83
C SER A 66 0.75 4.70 -18.81
N GLN A 67 1.86 5.42 -19.03
CA GLN A 67 1.89 6.89 -19.12
C GLN A 67 1.02 7.42 -20.28
N ALA A 68 1.16 6.86 -21.49
CA ALA A 68 0.37 7.26 -22.66
C ALA A 68 -1.13 6.98 -22.51
N LYS A 69 -1.52 5.83 -21.92
CA LYS A 69 -2.93 5.52 -21.63
C LYS A 69 -3.51 6.47 -20.59
N ALA A 70 -2.70 6.87 -19.63
CA ALA A 70 -3.16 7.67 -18.53
C ALA A 70 -3.33 9.16 -18.95
N GLU A 71 -2.48 9.70 -19.83
CA GLU A 71 -2.67 11.03 -20.44
C GLU A 71 -4.00 11.17 -21.20
N ALA A 72 -4.35 10.17 -22.03
CA ALA A 72 -5.62 10.15 -22.74
C ALA A 72 -6.83 10.14 -21.78
N ARG A 73 -6.71 9.44 -20.65
CA ARG A 73 -7.79 9.26 -19.65
C ARG A 73 -8.06 10.49 -18.80
N ALA A 74 -7.06 11.34 -18.53
CA ALA A 74 -7.27 12.59 -17.79
C ALA A 74 -8.17 13.58 -18.55
N GLN A 75 -8.24 13.48 -19.88
CA GLN A 75 -9.04 14.37 -20.73
C GLN A 75 -10.52 13.98 -20.76
N ASP A 76 -10.86 12.70 -20.58
CA ASP A 76 -12.22 12.16 -20.71
C ASP A 76 -13.14 12.38 -19.48
N ILE A 77 -12.63 12.90 -18.36
CA ILE A 77 -13.38 13.07 -17.10
C ILE A 77 -14.05 14.47 -16.99
N ALA A 78 -14.19 15.21 -18.09
CA ALA A 78 -14.99 16.45 -18.09
C ALA A 78 -16.51 16.13 -18.02
N PRO A 79 -17.32 16.90 -17.27
CA PRO A 79 -18.74 16.63 -17.17
C PRO A 79 -19.44 16.96 -18.50
N VAL A 80 -19.85 15.94 -19.25
CA VAL A 80 -20.76 16.11 -20.39
C VAL A 80 -22.16 16.37 -19.83
N ALA A 81 -22.48 17.64 -19.65
CA ALA A 81 -23.87 18.08 -19.49
C ALA A 81 -24.54 18.14 -20.87
N GLY A 82 -25.28 17.10 -21.21
CA GLY A 82 -26.37 17.15 -22.17
C GLY A 82 -26.07 16.74 -23.62
N SER A 83 -27.02 15.94 -24.14
CA SER A 83 -27.44 15.80 -25.55
C SER A 83 -26.90 14.65 -26.42
N ARG A 84 -27.89 13.77 -26.69
CA ARG A 84 -28.31 13.14 -27.96
C ARG A 84 -27.79 11.75 -28.30
N SER A 85 -28.75 10.82 -28.20
CA SER A 85 -28.84 9.54 -28.89
C SER A 85 -28.53 9.67 -30.38
N GLY A 86 -27.51 8.95 -30.82
CA GLY A 86 -27.29 8.58 -32.21
C GLY A 86 -27.15 7.06 -32.29
N THR A 87 -28.20 6.38 -32.71
CA THR A 87 -28.19 4.95 -33.05
C THR A 87 -27.40 4.74 -34.33
N SER A 88 -26.30 3.99 -34.25
CA SER A 88 -25.62 3.42 -35.41
C SER A 88 -25.66 1.88 -35.31
N PRO A 89 -26.01 1.17 -36.40
CA PRO A 89 -26.21 -0.27 -36.36
C PRO A 89 -24.89 -1.05 -36.28
N SER A 90 -24.92 -2.12 -35.48
CA SER A 90 -23.82 -3.09 -35.33
C SER A 90 -23.68 -3.98 -36.57
N PRO A 91 -22.45 -4.34 -36.99
CA PRO A 91 -22.24 -5.31 -38.05
C PRO A 91 -22.61 -6.72 -37.59
N THR A 92 -23.39 -7.42 -38.43
CA THR A 92 -23.79 -8.81 -38.22
C THR A 92 -22.61 -9.73 -38.51
N ALA A 93 -22.07 -10.39 -37.48
CA ALA A 93 -21.08 -11.45 -37.63
C ALA A 93 -21.78 -12.80 -37.82
N THR A 94 -21.58 -13.41 -38.98
CA THR A 94 -22.04 -14.76 -39.33
C THR A 94 -21.33 -15.79 -38.45
N LYS A 95 -22.08 -16.50 -37.60
CA LYS A 95 -21.57 -17.62 -36.79
C LYS A 95 -21.52 -18.90 -37.63
N THR A 96 -20.33 -19.46 -37.77
CA THR A 96 -20.09 -20.82 -38.27
C THR A 96 -20.51 -21.85 -37.19
N PRO A 97 -21.18 -22.96 -37.52
CA PRO A 97 -21.61 -23.95 -36.53
C PRO A 97 -20.41 -24.71 -35.96
N GLN A 98 -20.28 -24.71 -34.64
CA GLN A 98 -19.33 -25.56 -33.91
C GLN A 98 -19.97 -26.94 -33.66
N PRO A 99 -19.24 -28.05 -33.91
CA PRO A 99 -19.77 -29.40 -33.65
C PRO A 99 -20.00 -29.65 -32.15
N PRO A 100 -20.98 -30.52 -31.80
CA PRO A 100 -21.36 -30.76 -30.42
C PRO A 100 -20.22 -31.42 -29.64
N ALA A 101 -19.95 -30.87 -28.45
CA ALA A 101 -18.99 -31.42 -27.50
C ALA A 101 -19.51 -32.75 -26.91
N PRO A 102 -18.63 -33.73 -26.66
CA PRO A 102 -19.00 -35.00 -26.04
C PRO A 102 -19.51 -34.81 -24.60
N ALA A 103 -20.47 -35.66 -24.21
CA ALA A 103 -21.08 -35.65 -22.90
C ALA A 103 -20.06 -35.93 -21.78
N PRO A 104 -20.07 -35.16 -20.66
CA PRO A 104 -19.14 -35.37 -19.57
C PRO A 104 -19.46 -36.65 -18.81
N VAL A 105 -18.43 -37.45 -18.56
CA VAL A 105 -18.47 -38.64 -17.69
C VAL A 105 -18.62 -38.17 -16.23
N PRO A 106 -19.51 -38.78 -15.42
CA PRO A 106 -19.68 -38.40 -14.01
C PRO A 106 -18.39 -38.63 -13.21
N ALA A 107 -17.82 -37.55 -12.67
CA ALA A 107 -16.68 -37.63 -11.77
C ALA A 107 -17.14 -38.10 -10.38
N ALA A 108 -16.33 -38.98 -9.76
CA ALA A 108 -16.53 -39.46 -8.41
C ALA A 108 -16.52 -38.30 -7.39
N PRO A 109 -17.34 -38.38 -6.32
CA PRO A 109 -17.46 -37.31 -5.33
C PRO A 109 -16.13 -37.08 -4.60
N ALA A 110 -15.61 -35.86 -4.70
CA ALA A 110 -14.42 -35.44 -3.97
C ALA A 110 -14.70 -35.38 -2.46
N PRO A 111 -13.74 -35.79 -1.60
CA PRO A 111 -13.89 -35.74 -0.16
C PRO A 111 -14.09 -34.28 0.31
N LYS A 112 -15.03 -34.09 1.24
CA LYS A 112 -15.32 -32.81 1.88
C LYS A 112 -14.05 -32.27 2.55
N PRO A 113 -13.56 -31.06 2.20
CA PRO A 113 -12.44 -30.46 2.89
C PRO A 113 -12.84 -30.12 4.32
N THR A 114 -12.14 -30.70 5.29
CA THR A 114 -12.24 -30.35 6.69
C THR A 114 -11.64 -28.96 6.89
N THR A 115 -12.47 -27.95 7.11
CA THR A 115 -12.04 -26.57 7.33
C THR A 115 -11.34 -26.46 8.68
N ALA A 116 -10.03 -26.22 8.67
CA ALA A 116 -9.30 -25.84 9.87
C ALA A 116 -9.85 -24.51 10.42
N PRO A 117 -10.03 -24.37 11.74
CA PRO A 117 -10.53 -23.14 12.35
C PRO A 117 -9.59 -21.96 12.05
N ALA A 118 -10.17 -20.83 11.64
CA ALA A 118 -9.43 -19.61 11.37
C ALA A 118 -8.69 -19.14 12.64
N PRO A 119 -7.40 -18.76 12.56
CA PRO A 119 -6.65 -18.29 13.71
C PRO A 119 -7.32 -17.07 14.32
N ALA A 120 -7.36 -17.03 15.66
CA ALA A 120 -7.94 -15.91 16.40
C ALA A 120 -7.17 -14.61 16.12
N ARG A 121 -7.82 -13.61 15.50
CA ARG A 121 -8.13 -12.39 16.26
C ARG A 121 -7.05 -11.79 17.19
N PRO A 122 -5.86 -11.33 16.78
CA PRO A 122 -4.96 -10.66 17.74
C PRO A 122 -5.70 -9.54 18.47
N ALA A 123 -5.52 -9.45 19.80
CA ALA A 123 -6.14 -8.42 20.61
C ALA A 123 -5.78 -7.03 20.07
N ALA A 124 -6.78 -6.14 19.98
CA ALA A 124 -6.60 -4.80 19.45
C ALA A 124 -5.60 -4.03 20.31
N VAL A 125 -4.47 -3.62 19.72
CA VAL A 125 -3.55 -2.67 20.34
C VAL A 125 -4.29 -1.35 20.50
N ALA A 126 -4.15 -0.72 21.67
CA ALA A 126 -4.75 0.59 21.92
C ALA A 126 -4.28 1.58 20.84
N PRO A 127 -5.19 2.36 20.23
CA PRO A 127 -4.81 3.34 19.21
C PRO A 127 -3.72 4.26 19.75
N THR A 128 -2.81 4.71 18.88
CA THR A 128 -1.93 5.84 19.15
C THR A 128 -2.79 7.05 19.49
N SER A 129 -3.07 7.22 20.77
CA SER A 129 -3.98 8.22 21.31
C SER A 129 -3.26 9.56 21.32
N GLY A 130 -3.68 10.45 20.43
CA GLY A 130 -3.20 11.82 20.45
C GLY A 130 -3.77 12.62 19.29
N PRO A 131 -3.84 13.95 19.42
CA PRO A 131 -4.33 14.83 18.36
C PRO A 131 -3.52 14.65 17.06
N LEU A 132 -4.20 14.79 15.93
CA LEU A 132 -3.66 14.71 14.58
C LEU A 132 -2.89 15.99 14.21
N SER A 133 -2.05 15.89 13.18
CA SER A 133 -1.10 16.94 12.80
C SER A 133 -1.74 18.15 12.10
N TRP A 134 -2.82 17.96 11.33
CA TRP A 134 -3.41 19.01 10.52
C TRP A 134 -4.92 19.09 10.71
N ALA A 135 -5.44 20.26 11.10
CA ALA A 135 -6.87 20.49 11.06
C ALA A 135 -7.41 20.53 9.61
N PRO A 136 -8.67 20.14 9.38
CA PRO A 136 -9.36 20.41 8.12
C PRO A 136 -9.44 21.92 7.87
N PRO A 137 -9.74 22.35 6.63
CA PRO A 137 -9.97 23.75 6.31
C PRO A 137 -10.97 24.43 7.26
N ALA A 138 -10.69 25.65 7.66
CA ALA A 138 -11.55 26.39 8.58
C ALA A 138 -12.99 26.51 8.03
N GLY A 139 -13.97 26.28 8.90
CA GLY A 139 -15.40 26.37 8.57
C GLY A 139 -15.94 25.20 7.74
N TRP A 140 -15.21 24.09 7.62
CA TRP A 140 -15.64 22.89 6.88
C TRP A 140 -16.98 22.32 7.35
N GLU A 141 -17.34 22.55 8.61
CA GLU A 141 -18.62 22.15 9.20
C GLU A 141 -19.81 22.76 8.45
N ASN A 142 -19.61 23.91 7.80
CA ASN A 142 -20.61 24.67 7.05
C ASN A 142 -20.57 24.39 5.54
N TYR A 143 -19.69 23.50 5.07
CA TYR A 143 -19.62 23.20 3.64
C TYR A 143 -20.89 22.48 3.16
N PRO A 144 -21.32 22.69 1.91
CA PRO A 144 -22.38 21.90 1.29
C PRO A 144 -22.08 20.40 1.41
N VAL A 145 -23.07 19.63 1.88
CA VAL A 145 -22.90 18.20 2.15
C VAL A 145 -23.32 17.39 0.93
N THR A 146 -22.44 16.48 0.49
CA THR A 146 -22.78 15.40 -0.45
C THR A 146 -22.73 14.07 0.27
N LYS A 147 -23.87 13.38 0.37
CA LYS A 147 -23.98 12.05 0.95
C LYS A 147 -23.71 10.98 -0.09
N ILE A 148 -22.83 10.05 0.23
CA ILE A 148 -22.46 8.92 -0.63
C ILE A 148 -23.09 7.67 -0.05
N THR A 149 -24.00 7.06 -0.80
CA THR A 149 -24.72 5.85 -0.39
C THR A 149 -24.60 4.71 -1.41
N SER A 150 -24.05 4.98 -2.60
CA SER A 150 -23.85 3.95 -3.61
C SER A 150 -22.83 2.92 -3.13
N THR A 151 -23.17 1.65 -3.29
CA THR A 151 -22.33 0.51 -2.90
C THR A 151 -21.84 -0.29 -4.10
N THR A 152 -22.24 0.08 -5.32
CA THR A 152 -22.03 -0.72 -6.54
C THR A 152 -21.38 0.08 -7.68
N SER A 153 -21.21 1.39 -7.53
CA SER A 153 -20.67 2.28 -8.57
C SER A 153 -19.68 3.29 -8.01
N VAL A 154 -18.84 3.85 -8.88
CA VAL A 154 -18.12 5.08 -8.57
C VAL A 154 -19.13 6.21 -8.38
N THR A 155 -18.92 7.07 -7.38
CA THR A 155 -19.67 8.32 -7.21
C THR A 155 -18.74 9.50 -7.43
N THR A 156 -19.09 10.39 -8.37
CA THR A 156 -18.35 11.65 -8.57
C THR A 156 -18.97 12.76 -7.73
N VAL A 157 -18.19 13.29 -6.80
CA VAL A 157 -18.52 14.47 -6.00
C VAL A 157 -17.88 15.69 -6.66
N GLY A 158 -18.70 16.52 -7.30
CA GLY A 158 -18.28 17.77 -7.91
C GLY A 158 -18.70 18.98 -7.09
N ALA A 159 -17.77 19.90 -6.78
CA ALA A 159 -18.07 21.14 -6.05
C ALA A 159 -18.09 22.40 -6.93
N LYS A 160 -17.87 22.27 -8.25
CA LYS A 160 -17.85 23.38 -9.24
C LYS A 160 -16.89 24.52 -8.85
N GLY A 161 -15.74 24.17 -8.28
CA GLY A 161 -14.73 25.10 -7.75
C GLY A 161 -15.04 25.61 -6.34
N GLY A 162 -16.16 25.22 -5.74
CA GLY A 162 -16.52 25.53 -4.35
C GLY A 162 -16.02 24.50 -3.35
N ASP A 163 -16.52 24.58 -2.12
CA ASP A 163 -16.17 23.67 -1.03
C ASP A 163 -17.21 22.55 -0.89
N VAL A 164 -16.82 21.38 -0.39
CA VAL A 164 -17.74 20.26 -0.16
C VAL A 164 -17.36 19.46 1.09
N ARG A 165 -18.38 19.08 1.87
CA ARG A 165 -18.27 18.01 2.87
C ARG A 165 -18.83 16.73 2.29
N ILE A 166 -18.05 15.66 2.35
CA ILE A 166 -18.42 14.33 1.86
C ILE A 166 -18.75 13.46 3.06
N GLU A 167 -19.99 12.98 3.10
CA GLU A 167 -20.45 12.04 4.12
C GLU A 167 -20.62 10.66 3.50
N LEU A 168 -19.76 9.73 3.88
CA LEU A 168 -19.96 8.32 3.54
C LEU A 168 -21.09 7.75 4.40
N ASP A 169 -21.80 6.73 3.88
CA ASP A 169 -22.84 6.03 4.63
C ASP A 169 -22.29 5.51 5.98
N PRO A 170 -22.84 5.96 7.12
CA PRO A 170 -22.32 5.60 8.44
C PRO A 170 -22.74 4.19 8.86
N SER A 171 -23.56 3.49 8.08
CA SER A 171 -24.07 2.16 8.43
C SER A 171 -23.44 1.03 7.63
N ARG A 172 -22.73 1.34 6.54
CA ARG A 172 -22.18 0.33 5.62
C ARG A 172 -21.07 0.90 4.73
N PRO A 173 -20.22 0.03 4.16
CA PRO A 173 -19.24 0.46 3.16
C PRO A 173 -19.92 0.99 1.90
N VAL A 174 -19.34 2.02 1.31
CA VAL A 174 -19.74 2.56 0.00
C VAL A 174 -18.78 2.10 -1.10
N GLY A 175 -19.15 2.36 -2.35
CA GLY A 175 -18.26 2.21 -3.49
C GLY A 175 -17.24 3.35 -3.59
N PRO A 176 -16.32 3.27 -4.57
CA PRO A 176 -15.31 4.28 -4.78
C PRO A 176 -15.84 5.67 -5.08
N ILE A 177 -15.01 6.69 -4.85
CA ILE A 177 -15.38 8.09 -5.10
C ILE A 177 -14.35 8.84 -5.94
N THR A 178 -14.84 9.78 -6.75
CA THR A 178 -14.01 10.82 -7.37
C THR A 178 -14.39 12.16 -6.78
N ILE A 179 -13.43 12.86 -6.18
CA ILE A 179 -13.56 14.22 -5.64
C ILE A 179 -13.05 15.18 -6.72
N ALA A 180 -13.95 15.89 -7.37
CA ALA A 180 -13.65 16.65 -8.58
C ALA A 180 -14.00 18.13 -8.48
N ASN A 181 -13.23 18.97 -9.18
CA ASN A 181 -13.53 20.37 -9.43
C ASN A 181 -13.93 21.09 -8.12
N CYS A 182 -13.03 21.13 -7.14
CA CYS A 182 -13.29 21.68 -5.81
C CYS A 182 -12.22 22.68 -5.39
N ARG A 183 -12.58 23.66 -4.58
CA ARG A 183 -11.59 24.41 -3.80
C ARG A 183 -11.19 23.56 -2.61
N ASN A 184 -12.08 23.35 -1.64
CA ASN A 184 -11.84 22.44 -0.52
C ASN A 184 -12.77 21.22 -0.55
N ALA A 185 -12.28 20.10 -0.06
CA ALA A 185 -13.12 18.93 0.20
C ALA A 185 -12.73 18.31 1.55
N VAL A 186 -13.72 17.88 2.32
CA VAL A 186 -13.50 17.20 3.60
C VAL A 186 -14.28 15.89 3.62
N ILE A 187 -13.58 14.79 3.86
CA ILE A 187 -14.13 13.47 4.16
C ILE A 187 -13.54 13.01 5.49
N MET A 188 -14.42 12.70 6.44
CA MET A 188 -14.03 12.20 7.76
C MET A 188 -14.85 10.98 8.14
N GLY A 189 -14.15 9.87 8.38
CA GLY A 189 -14.78 8.59 8.68
C GLY A 189 -15.40 7.90 7.48
N GLY A 190 -15.95 6.71 7.76
CA GLY A 190 -16.61 5.86 6.77
C GLY A 190 -15.69 4.89 6.07
N GLN A 191 -16.29 3.94 5.37
CA GLN A 191 -15.59 2.84 4.72
C GLN A 191 -15.89 2.81 3.22
N ILE A 192 -14.84 2.58 2.42
CA ILE A 192 -14.93 2.34 0.99
C ILE A 192 -14.51 0.90 0.71
N ASN A 193 -15.35 0.14 0.01
CA ASN A 193 -14.95 -1.11 -0.61
C ASN A 193 -14.51 -0.83 -2.05
N VAL A 194 -13.33 -1.30 -2.43
CA VAL A 194 -12.91 -1.29 -3.82
C VAL A 194 -13.77 -2.27 -4.60
N LEU A 195 -14.38 -1.85 -5.71
CA LEU A 195 -15.29 -2.71 -6.48
C LEU A 195 -14.69 -3.04 -7.85
N PRO A 196 -14.71 -4.31 -8.29
CA PRO A 196 -14.25 -4.71 -9.63
C PRO A 196 -14.97 -3.99 -10.78
N THR A 197 -16.21 -3.59 -10.52
CA THR A 197 -17.13 -2.93 -11.45
C THR A 197 -17.00 -1.40 -11.45
N ALA A 198 -16.35 -0.83 -10.44
CA ALA A 198 -16.24 0.62 -10.28
C ALA A 198 -15.01 1.15 -11.02
N ARG A 199 -15.06 1.03 -12.35
CA ARG A 199 -14.00 1.49 -13.26
C ARG A 199 -14.24 2.92 -13.70
N ILE A 200 -13.17 3.70 -13.76
CA ILE A 200 -13.09 4.99 -14.44
C ILE A 200 -12.60 4.70 -15.86
N GLY A 201 -13.45 4.86 -16.87
CA GLY A 201 -13.13 4.40 -18.23
C GLY A 201 -13.04 2.87 -18.33
N THR A 202 -12.06 2.34 -19.07
CA THR A 202 -12.02 0.89 -19.38
C THR A 202 -11.44 0.02 -18.28
N ASP A 203 -10.39 0.48 -17.59
CA ASP A 203 -9.60 -0.37 -16.69
C ASP A 203 -9.14 0.32 -15.41
N ASP A 204 -9.21 1.65 -15.32
CA ASP A 204 -8.69 2.40 -14.19
C ASP A 204 -9.63 2.25 -12.99
N GLN A 205 -9.10 1.88 -11.83
CA GLN A 205 -9.89 1.81 -10.60
C GLN A 205 -9.09 2.44 -9.46
N ARG A 206 -9.77 3.27 -8.68
CA ARG A 206 -9.21 3.99 -7.54
C ARG A 206 -10.26 4.00 -6.45
N ALA A 207 -9.90 3.81 -5.19
CA ALA A 207 -10.86 3.94 -4.09
C ALA A 207 -11.26 5.42 -3.90
N ILE A 208 -10.28 6.32 -3.90
CA ILE A 208 -10.47 7.76 -3.91
C ILE A 208 -9.61 8.38 -5.01
N TYR A 209 -10.24 9.14 -5.91
CA TYR A 209 -9.55 9.93 -6.92
C TYR A 209 -9.77 11.42 -6.70
N VAL A 210 -8.70 12.18 -6.45
CA VAL A 210 -8.75 13.63 -6.28
C VAL A 210 -8.37 14.31 -7.60
N HIS A 211 -9.30 15.07 -8.20
CA HIS A 211 -9.15 15.58 -9.55
C HIS A 211 -9.52 17.06 -9.68
N LYS A 212 -8.62 17.88 -10.21
CA LYS A 212 -8.88 19.32 -10.46
C LYS A 212 -9.39 20.07 -9.22
N CYS A 213 -8.85 19.75 -8.05
CA CYS A 213 -9.06 20.57 -6.87
C CYS A 213 -7.91 21.58 -6.70
N THR A 214 -8.17 22.71 -6.03
CA THR A 214 -7.22 23.84 -5.95
C THR A 214 -6.84 24.27 -4.53
N GLY A 215 -7.69 23.98 -3.55
CA GLY A 215 -7.47 24.26 -2.13
C GLY A 215 -6.99 23.01 -1.38
N THR A 216 -7.63 22.68 -0.26
CA THR A 216 -7.26 21.52 0.56
C THR A 216 -8.29 20.41 0.43
N VAL A 217 -7.82 19.20 0.11
CA VAL A 217 -8.61 17.97 0.22
C VAL A 217 -8.14 17.22 1.46
N HIS A 218 -9.00 17.19 2.47
CA HIS A 218 -8.74 16.57 3.77
C HIS A 218 -9.46 15.22 3.87
N ILE A 219 -8.68 14.15 4.04
CA ILE A 219 -9.13 12.76 4.13
C ILE A 219 -8.70 12.23 5.49
N GLU A 220 -9.67 11.96 6.37
CA GLU A 220 -9.39 11.49 7.72
C GLU A 220 -10.21 10.26 8.11
N GLY A 221 -9.61 9.30 8.81
CA GLY A 221 -10.38 8.25 9.47
C GLY A 221 -11.09 7.28 8.52
N VAL A 222 -10.67 7.23 7.25
CA VAL A 222 -11.28 6.38 6.23
C VAL A 222 -10.64 5.00 6.24
N LEU A 223 -11.48 3.97 6.16
CA LEU A 223 -11.06 2.61 5.87
C LEU A 223 -11.29 2.31 4.38
N ILE A 224 -10.23 1.93 3.66
CA ILE A 224 -10.31 1.43 2.29
C ILE A 224 -10.07 -0.08 2.31
N ASN A 225 -11.08 -0.85 1.94
CA ASN A 225 -11.00 -2.30 1.85
C ASN A 225 -10.76 -2.72 0.40
N GLY A 226 -9.53 -3.09 0.08
CA GLY A 226 -9.12 -3.70 -1.18
C GLY A 226 -9.25 -5.22 -1.21
N ASN A 227 -9.60 -5.85 -0.08
CA ASN A 227 -9.83 -7.29 0.01
C ASN A 227 -11.21 -7.69 -0.57
N VAL A 228 -11.49 -7.24 -1.78
CA VAL A 228 -12.71 -7.56 -2.51
C VAL A 228 -12.33 -8.46 -3.68
N ALA A 229 -13.07 -9.56 -3.86
CA ALA A 229 -12.78 -10.51 -4.92
C ALA A 229 -12.88 -9.85 -6.30
N GLY A 230 -11.83 -9.99 -7.11
CA GLY A 230 -11.75 -9.41 -8.45
C GLY A 230 -11.45 -7.90 -8.51
N SER A 231 -11.31 -7.21 -7.37
CA SER A 231 -10.96 -5.79 -7.39
C SER A 231 -9.49 -5.63 -7.75
N GLN A 232 -9.17 -4.61 -8.53
CA GLN A 232 -7.80 -4.21 -8.79
C GLN A 232 -7.79 -2.69 -8.81
N ALA A 233 -7.25 -2.01 -7.80
CA ALA A 233 -7.35 -0.56 -7.71
C ALA A 233 -6.27 0.05 -6.83
N ASP A 234 -5.95 1.30 -7.13
CA ASP A 234 -5.18 2.15 -6.23
C ASP A 234 -6.07 2.61 -5.07
N GLY A 235 -5.46 2.87 -3.91
CA GLY A 235 -6.11 3.43 -2.75
C GLY A 235 -6.48 4.89 -2.99
N ILE A 236 -5.50 5.79 -2.92
CA ILE A 236 -5.70 7.22 -3.15
C ILE A 236 -4.81 7.69 -4.30
N ALA A 237 -5.42 8.17 -5.37
CA ALA A 237 -4.71 8.79 -6.48
C ALA A 237 -5.07 10.27 -6.62
N VAL A 238 -4.10 11.09 -7.06
CA VAL A 238 -4.26 12.54 -7.17
C VAL A 238 -3.85 13.04 -8.55
N ASN A 239 -4.68 13.89 -9.13
CA ASN A 239 -4.45 14.69 -10.33
C ASN A 239 -5.02 16.10 -10.07
N ALA A 240 -4.35 16.82 -9.18
CA ALA A 240 -4.80 18.11 -8.67
C ALA A 240 -3.56 18.97 -8.34
N PRO A 241 -2.81 19.43 -9.36
CA PRO A 241 -1.51 20.09 -9.18
C PRO A 241 -1.55 21.37 -8.33
N GLU A 242 -2.73 21.95 -8.11
CA GLU A 242 -2.92 23.14 -7.28
C GLU A 242 -3.33 22.81 -5.83
N ALA A 243 -3.82 21.58 -5.58
CA ALA A 243 -4.35 21.17 -4.29
C ALA A 243 -3.26 20.78 -3.29
N THR A 244 -3.54 21.05 -2.02
CA THR A 244 -2.92 20.35 -0.89
C THR A 244 -3.79 19.15 -0.52
N VAL A 245 -3.23 17.94 -0.49
CA VAL A 245 -3.95 16.72 -0.08
C VAL A 245 -3.45 16.28 1.28
N GLN A 246 -4.34 16.28 2.27
CA GLN A 246 -4.07 15.86 3.65
C GLN A 246 -4.71 14.49 3.89
N ILE A 247 -3.91 13.52 4.31
CA ILE A 247 -4.33 12.15 4.59
C ILE A 247 -3.94 11.84 6.02
N GLN A 248 -4.92 11.63 6.89
CA GLN A 248 -4.66 11.39 8.31
C GLN A 248 -5.46 10.24 8.88
N ASN A 249 -4.80 9.39 9.66
CA ASN A 249 -5.46 8.25 10.30
C ASN A 249 -6.26 7.42 9.28
N VAL A 250 -5.61 7.00 8.20
CA VAL A 250 -6.23 6.23 7.11
C VAL A 250 -5.67 4.83 7.08
N ARG A 251 -6.56 3.84 6.90
CA ARG A 251 -6.18 2.44 6.75
C ARG A 251 -6.59 1.91 5.38
N MET A 252 -5.69 1.16 4.75
CA MET A 252 -5.96 0.45 3.51
C MET A 252 -5.61 -1.03 3.68
N ASP A 253 -6.63 -1.88 3.57
CA ASP A 253 -6.47 -3.31 3.76
C ASP A 253 -6.46 -4.05 2.42
N ALA A 254 -5.35 -4.73 2.15
CA ALA A 254 -5.17 -5.69 1.08
C ALA A 254 -5.57 -5.17 -0.30
N LEU A 255 -5.05 -4.01 -0.69
CA LEU A 255 -5.12 -3.54 -2.08
C LEU A 255 -4.57 -4.61 -3.02
N ARG A 256 -5.23 -4.72 -4.17
CA ARG A 256 -4.97 -5.71 -5.21
C ARG A 256 -4.69 -4.98 -6.51
N GLY A 257 -3.75 -5.49 -7.28
CA GLY A 257 -3.32 -4.91 -8.55
C GLY A 257 -2.33 -5.82 -9.26
N THR A 258 -2.00 -5.44 -10.49
CA THR A 258 -1.09 -6.14 -11.38
C THR A 258 -0.17 -5.17 -12.07
N TYR A 259 0.87 -5.69 -12.72
CA TYR A 259 1.69 -4.89 -13.62
C TYR A 259 0.88 -4.26 -14.77
N THR A 260 -0.08 -4.99 -15.33
CA THR A 260 -0.72 -4.67 -16.60
C THR A 260 -2.02 -3.87 -16.51
N VAL A 261 -2.63 -3.75 -15.33
CA VAL A 261 -3.94 -3.13 -15.14
C VAL A 261 -3.87 -1.95 -14.16
N ASN A 262 -4.13 -2.17 -12.87
CA ASN A 262 -3.99 -1.16 -11.80
C ASN A 262 -2.88 -1.59 -10.85
N HIS A 263 -2.13 -0.63 -10.33
CA HIS A 263 -0.89 -0.92 -9.61
C HIS A 263 -1.08 -1.24 -8.12
N ALA A 264 -2.28 -1.03 -7.58
CA ALA A 264 -2.56 -1.17 -6.17
C ALA A 264 -1.81 -0.17 -5.29
N ASP A 265 -1.57 1.03 -5.83
CA ASP A 265 -0.84 2.07 -5.13
C ASP A 265 -1.60 2.50 -3.88
N VAL A 266 -0.97 2.42 -2.71
CA VAL A 266 -1.54 2.96 -1.46
C VAL A 266 -1.76 4.46 -1.62
N PHE A 267 -0.79 5.16 -2.21
CA PHE A 267 -0.91 6.58 -2.55
C PHE A 267 -0.09 6.90 -3.80
N GLN A 268 -0.68 7.61 -4.76
CA GLN A 268 0.01 8.08 -5.96
C GLN A 268 -0.48 9.47 -6.41
N PRO A 269 0.33 10.54 -6.35
CA PRO A 269 -0.01 11.84 -6.92
C PRO A 269 0.29 11.92 -8.42
N TRP A 270 -0.27 10.97 -9.16
CA TRP A 270 -0.04 10.69 -10.56
C TRP A 270 -0.13 11.92 -11.50
N GLY A 271 -1.20 12.70 -11.41
CA GLY A 271 -1.41 13.92 -12.21
C GLY A 271 -0.86 15.18 -11.55
N GLY A 272 -0.04 15.04 -10.52
CA GLY A 272 0.54 16.13 -9.75
C GLY A 272 -0.30 16.57 -8.56
N VAL A 273 0.38 17.25 -7.64
CA VAL A 273 -0.17 17.80 -6.40
C VAL A 273 0.70 18.97 -5.93
N LYS A 274 0.11 20.04 -5.41
CA LYS A 274 0.89 21.15 -4.85
C LYS A 274 1.66 20.68 -3.62
N GLU A 275 0.96 19.97 -2.75
CA GLU A 275 1.53 19.41 -1.53
C GLU A 275 0.74 18.18 -1.09
N TYR A 276 1.42 17.12 -0.65
CA TYR A 276 0.77 16.04 0.09
C TYR A 276 1.30 15.96 1.53
N ARG A 277 0.39 15.66 2.45
CA ARG A 277 0.65 15.53 3.89
C ARG A 277 0.03 14.24 4.38
N ILE A 278 0.85 13.28 4.78
CA ILE A 278 0.42 11.97 5.27
C ILE A 278 0.86 11.85 6.74
N ASP A 279 -0.08 11.57 7.64
CA ASP A 279 0.21 11.28 9.06
C ASP A 279 -0.70 10.15 9.55
N ARG A 280 -0.12 9.11 10.17
CA ARG A 280 -0.85 7.90 10.59
C ARG A 280 -1.54 7.25 9.41
N LEU A 281 -0.75 6.58 8.58
CA LEU A 281 -1.26 5.79 7.47
C LEU A 281 -0.77 4.35 7.62
N THR A 282 -1.71 3.40 7.54
CA THR A 282 -1.39 1.98 7.46
C THR A 282 -1.94 1.42 6.16
N GLY A 283 -1.07 0.89 5.30
CA GLY A 283 -1.47 0.29 4.02
C GLY A 283 -0.97 -1.14 3.87
N SER A 284 -1.75 -1.99 3.23
CA SER A 284 -1.28 -3.29 2.74
C SER A 284 -1.70 -3.51 1.29
N THR A 285 -0.79 -4.04 0.49
CA THR A 285 -0.91 -4.13 -0.98
C THR A 285 -0.21 -5.37 -1.52
N ASN A 286 -0.73 -5.96 -2.59
CA ASN A 286 -0.05 -7.08 -3.26
C ASN A 286 1.02 -6.60 -4.27
N TYR A 287 1.02 -5.31 -4.66
CA TYR A 287 1.85 -4.80 -5.74
C TYR A 287 2.66 -3.54 -5.39
N GLN A 288 2.06 -2.35 -5.29
CA GLN A 288 2.82 -1.11 -5.05
C GLN A 288 2.33 -0.35 -3.82
N GLY A 289 3.23 0.36 -3.15
CA GLY A 289 2.93 1.11 -1.93
C GLY A 289 2.71 2.59 -2.19
N ILE A 290 3.56 3.44 -1.62
CA ILE A 290 3.53 4.89 -1.83
C ILE A 290 4.41 5.23 -3.03
N GLN A 291 3.79 5.66 -4.13
CA GLN A 291 4.44 6.01 -5.38
C GLN A 291 4.44 7.53 -5.55
N VAL A 292 5.49 8.21 -5.09
CA VAL A 292 5.56 9.68 -5.07
C VAL A 292 6.63 10.22 -6.00
N ARG A 293 6.77 9.57 -7.16
CA ARG A 293 7.54 10.05 -8.30
C ARG A 293 6.72 10.99 -9.17
N LYS A 294 7.39 11.85 -9.93
CA LYS A 294 6.77 12.66 -10.97
C LYS A 294 6.36 11.74 -12.12
N ASP A 295 5.05 11.60 -12.32
CA ASP A 295 4.48 10.98 -13.52
C ASP A 295 4.03 12.11 -14.47
N LEU A 296 2.73 12.42 -14.53
CA LEU A 296 2.19 13.40 -15.48
C LEU A 296 2.21 14.85 -14.99
N GLY A 297 2.16 15.05 -13.68
CA GLY A 297 2.11 16.39 -13.09
C GLY A 297 3.25 16.65 -12.13
N ALA A 298 3.51 17.94 -11.89
CA ALA A 298 4.48 18.34 -10.89
C ALA A 298 3.99 17.99 -9.48
N ILE A 299 4.94 17.64 -8.62
CA ILE A 299 4.72 17.49 -7.19
C ILE A 299 5.51 18.60 -6.50
N GLY A 300 4.83 19.46 -5.72
CA GLY A 300 5.47 20.63 -5.11
C GLY A 300 6.22 20.31 -3.80
N ARG A 301 5.60 19.56 -2.89
CA ARG A 301 6.17 19.14 -1.60
C ARG A 301 5.49 17.88 -1.06
N GLY A 302 6.24 17.09 -0.30
CA GLY A 302 5.71 15.93 0.42
C GLY A 302 6.11 15.89 1.90
N THR A 303 5.20 15.41 2.75
CA THR A 303 5.50 15.04 4.13
C THR A 303 4.80 13.73 4.45
N ILE A 304 5.56 12.74 4.95
CA ILE A 304 5.06 11.44 5.37
C ILE A 304 5.52 11.19 6.80
N ARG A 305 4.57 11.11 7.72
CA ARG A 305 4.80 10.84 9.13
C ARG A 305 4.01 9.62 9.56
N ASN A 306 4.59 8.82 10.46
CA ASN A 306 3.88 7.73 11.11
C ASN A 306 3.15 6.83 10.09
N ALA A 307 3.87 6.34 9.09
CA ALA A 307 3.28 5.55 8.01
C ALA A 307 3.90 4.16 7.97
N ASN A 308 3.08 3.12 7.79
CA ASN A 308 3.57 1.77 7.56
C ASN A 308 2.87 1.10 6.37
N VAL A 309 3.65 0.61 5.42
CA VAL A 309 3.14 -0.10 4.23
C VAL A 309 3.74 -1.50 4.14
N GLY A 310 2.88 -2.51 4.04
CA GLY A 310 3.33 -3.91 3.98
C GLY A 310 2.76 -4.67 2.79
N SER A 311 3.34 -5.83 2.51
CA SER A 311 2.68 -6.78 1.62
C SER A 311 1.39 -7.28 2.26
N SER A 312 0.33 -7.38 1.47
CA SER A 312 -0.88 -8.10 1.86
C SER A 312 -0.76 -9.61 1.68
N GLU A 313 0.26 -10.07 0.95
CA GLU A 313 0.45 -11.48 0.52
C GLU A 313 -0.79 -12.07 -0.17
N VAL A 314 -1.68 -11.21 -0.67
CA VAL A 314 -2.89 -11.62 -1.37
C VAL A 314 -2.53 -12.01 -2.80
N ASN A 315 -3.00 -13.19 -3.22
CA ASN A 315 -2.76 -13.69 -4.57
C ASN A 315 -3.61 -12.99 -5.65
N PRO A 316 -3.05 -12.76 -6.85
CA PRO A 316 -1.65 -13.02 -7.22
C PRO A 316 -0.69 -12.02 -6.57
N ILE A 317 0.49 -12.48 -6.16
CA ILE A 317 1.56 -11.61 -5.66
C ILE A 317 2.40 -11.14 -6.84
N GLU A 318 2.41 -9.84 -7.09
CA GLU A 318 3.19 -9.25 -8.16
C GLU A 318 4.64 -9.02 -7.75
N ARG A 319 5.60 -9.49 -8.54
CA ARG A 319 7.01 -9.52 -8.14
C ARG A 319 7.76 -8.20 -8.39
N GLY A 320 7.25 -7.29 -9.22
CA GLY A 320 7.96 -6.07 -9.63
C GLY A 320 7.85 -4.88 -8.66
N GLY A 321 6.71 -4.70 -8.00
CA GLY A 321 6.33 -3.40 -7.44
C GLY A 321 7.09 -2.99 -6.19
N GLN A 322 7.41 -1.70 -6.07
CA GLN A 322 8.08 -1.12 -4.91
C GLN A 322 7.06 -0.58 -3.90
N PHE A 323 7.38 -0.64 -2.61
CA PHE A 323 6.51 -0.12 -1.55
C PHE A 323 6.76 1.35 -1.23
N ILE A 324 7.95 1.86 -1.53
CA ILE A 324 8.21 3.29 -1.64
C ILE A 324 8.91 3.52 -2.97
N ARG A 325 8.43 4.49 -3.75
CA ARG A 325 9.11 4.96 -4.96
C ARG A 325 9.18 6.48 -4.97
N ILE A 326 10.39 7.01 -5.01
CA ILE A 326 10.70 8.45 -5.12
C ILE A 326 11.60 8.69 -6.33
N ASP A 327 11.83 9.95 -6.70
CA ASP A 327 12.78 10.32 -7.77
C ASP A 327 14.10 10.83 -7.23
N CYS A 328 15.19 10.65 -7.99
CA CYS A 328 16.51 11.17 -7.61
C CYS A 328 16.57 12.69 -7.48
N ASN A 329 15.78 13.41 -8.28
CA ASN A 329 15.64 14.85 -8.21
C ASN A 329 14.26 15.19 -7.66
N THR A 330 13.98 14.71 -6.45
CA THR A 330 12.69 14.95 -5.80
C THR A 330 12.54 16.42 -5.40
N TYR A 331 11.30 16.86 -5.42
CA TYR A 331 10.80 18.01 -4.66
C TYR A 331 11.06 17.80 -3.15
N PRO A 332 10.99 18.85 -2.31
CA PRO A 332 11.17 18.71 -0.86
C PRO A 332 10.28 17.63 -0.26
N LEU A 333 10.91 16.60 0.31
CA LEU A 333 10.24 15.44 0.90
C LEU A 333 10.79 15.20 2.31
N SER A 334 9.89 15.09 3.29
CA SER A 334 10.22 14.73 4.66
C SER A 334 9.57 13.40 5.06
N LEU A 335 10.38 12.50 5.61
CA LEU A 335 9.99 11.19 6.12
C LEU A 335 10.25 11.12 7.62
N GLU A 336 9.25 10.72 8.41
CA GLU A 336 9.38 10.58 9.85
C GLU A 336 8.60 9.35 10.34
N GLY A 337 9.28 8.37 10.91
CA GLY A 337 8.61 7.14 11.35
C GLY A 337 7.92 6.41 10.21
N VAL A 338 8.58 6.29 9.06
CA VAL A 338 8.09 5.55 7.90
C VAL A 338 8.64 4.13 7.92
N TYR A 339 7.75 3.15 7.82
CA TYR A 339 8.09 1.73 7.84
C TYR A 339 7.59 1.05 6.58
N ILE A 340 8.38 0.13 6.04
CA ILE A 340 7.85 -0.83 5.07
C ILE A 340 8.16 -2.25 5.46
N ASN A 341 7.21 -3.15 5.25
CA ASN A 341 7.40 -4.58 5.44
C ASN A 341 7.43 -5.25 4.05
N PRO A 342 8.62 -5.52 3.48
CA PRO A 342 8.76 -6.19 2.19
C PRO A 342 7.94 -7.48 2.10
N ARG A 343 7.69 -7.93 0.87
CA ARG A 343 7.15 -9.27 0.62
C ARG A 343 8.07 -10.34 1.19
N SER A 344 7.49 -11.48 1.57
CA SER A 344 8.27 -12.66 1.93
C SER A 344 9.29 -12.99 0.83
N GLY A 345 10.56 -13.17 1.22
CA GLY A 345 11.67 -13.47 0.31
C GLY A 345 12.17 -12.29 -0.53
N ARG A 346 11.56 -11.10 -0.46
CA ARG A 346 12.06 -9.92 -1.18
C ARG A 346 13.01 -9.10 -0.29
N PRO A 347 14.27 -8.91 -0.69
CA PRO A 347 15.19 -8.01 0.02
C PRO A 347 14.72 -6.55 -0.01
N MET A 348 15.03 -5.81 1.06
CA MET A 348 14.64 -4.40 1.24
C MET A 348 15.11 -3.50 0.10
N GLY A 349 16.34 -3.72 -0.42
CA GLY A 349 16.92 -2.94 -1.51
C GLY A 349 16.11 -2.96 -2.79
N TYR A 350 15.38 -4.04 -3.04
CA TYR A 350 14.48 -4.12 -4.19
C TYR A 350 13.07 -3.62 -3.85
N SER A 351 12.68 -3.52 -2.59
CA SER A 351 11.35 -3.04 -2.17
C SER A 351 11.20 -1.51 -2.18
N VAL A 352 12.28 -0.78 -2.40
CA VAL A 352 12.29 0.67 -2.54
C VAL A 352 12.77 1.07 -3.95
N TRP A 353 12.50 2.31 -4.34
CA TRP A 353 13.12 2.93 -5.50
C TRP A 353 13.43 4.40 -5.17
N PRO A 354 14.61 4.92 -5.53
CA PRO A 354 15.70 4.25 -6.27
C PRO A 354 16.37 3.12 -5.47
N GLN A 355 16.85 2.09 -6.17
CA GLN A 355 17.39 0.86 -5.55
C GLN A 355 18.86 1.03 -5.14
N THR A 356 19.42 0.05 -4.45
CA THR A 356 20.83 0.07 -4.00
C THR A 356 21.84 0.06 -5.15
N ASP A 357 21.43 -0.38 -6.33
CA ASP A 357 22.22 -0.44 -7.56
C ASP A 357 21.88 0.69 -8.55
N ASP A 358 21.04 1.66 -8.16
CA ASP A 358 20.76 2.83 -8.99
C ASP A 358 22.03 3.66 -9.21
N LYS A 359 22.30 4.03 -10.46
CA LYS A 359 23.55 4.71 -10.85
C LYS A 359 23.59 6.17 -10.41
N THR A 360 22.43 6.81 -10.25
CA THR A 360 22.32 8.24 -10.02
C THR A 360 22.24 8.55 -8.53
N CYS A 361 21.31 7.91 -7.83
CA CYS A 361 21.07 8.13 -6.40
C CYS A 361 20.73 6.81 -5.68
N PRO A 362 21.72 5.90 -5.53
CA PRO A 362 21.45 4.60 -4.91
C PRO A 362 20.94 4.75 -3.48
N ALA A 363 20.00 3.88 -3.11
CA ALA A 363 19.65 3.68 -1.71
C ALA A 363 20.85 3.13 -0.94
N THR A 364 21.04 3.57 0.30
CA THR A 364 21.92 2.93 1.28
C THR A 364 21.06 2.21 2.30
N ILE A 365 21.46 0.99 2.68
CA ILE A 365 20.73 0.18 3.67
C ILE A 365 21.68 -0.22 4.79
N THR A 366 21.42 0.26 6.00
CA THR A 366 22.21 -0.07 7.20
C THR A 366 21.26 -0.47 8.32
N ASN A 367 21.42 -1.68 8.87
CA ASN A 367 20.58 -2.20 9.96
C ASN A 367 19.06 -2.10 9.68
N GLY A 368 18.66 -2.37 8.44
CA GLY A 368 17.25 -2.29 8.01
C GLY A 368 16.73 -0.86 7.81
N VAL A 369 17.58 0.17 7.93
CA VAL A 369 17.22 1.56 7.63
C VAL A 369 17.67 1.91 6.23
N VAL A 370 16.75 2.42 5.41
CA VAL A 370 16.97 2.92 4.05
C VAL A 370 17.12 4.43 4.06
N ASP A 371 18.14 4.91 3.38
CA ASP A 371 18.43 6.32 3.15
C ASP A 371 18.85 6.55 1.68
N TRP A 372 18.76 7.79 1.20
CA TRP A 372 19.25 8.20 -0.13
C TRP A 372 20.13 9.44 0.01
N PRO A 373 21.41 9.27 0.39
CA PRO A 373 22.29 10.38 0.76
C PRO A 373 22.60 11.36 -0.40
N LYS A 374 22.33 10.97 -1.66
CA LYS A 374 22.51 11.83 -2.83
C LYS A 374 21.29 12.71 -3.17
N ILE A 375 20.16 12.50 -2.50
CA ILE A 375 18.94 13.27 -2.75
C ILE A 375 18.87 14.44 -1.76
N ALA A 376 19.40 15.60 -2.15
CA ALA A 376 19.56 16.75 -1.25
C ALA A 376 18.25 17.30 -0.64
N ASN A 377 17.12 17.09 -1.32
CA ASN A 377 15.80 17.57 -0.89
C ASN A 377 15.00 16.53 -0.09
N LEU A 378 15.60 15.38 0.22
CA LEU A 378 15.01 14.35 1.06
C LEU A 378 15.54 14.49 2.50
N THR A 379 14.63 14.46 3.46
CA THR A 379 14.96 14.39 4.89
C THR A 379 14.30 13.18 5.52
N GLY A 380 15.03 12.49 6.40
CA GLY A 380 14.56 11.30 7.10
C GLY A 380 14.83 10.00 6.34
N THR A 381 14.30 8.91 6.87
CA THR A 381 14.64 7.54 6.44
C THR A 381 13.41 6.64 6.46
N ILE A 382 13.56 5.43 5.92
CA ILE A 382 12.55 4.37 6.02
C ILE A 382 13.13 3.20 6.81
N THR A 383 12.34 2.62 7.70
CA THR A 383 12.74 1.45 8.48
C THR A 383 12.07 0.19 7.95
N GLN A 384 12.82 -0.89 7.81
CA GLN A 384 12.29 -2.20 7.45
C GLN A 384 11.45 -2.79 8.59
N GLY A 385 10.34 -3.43 8.25
CA GLY A 385 9.46 -4.13 9.17
C GLY A 385 8.22 -3.33 9.54
N LYS A 386 7.77 -3.50 10.79
CA LYS A 386 6.61 -2.80 11.37
C LYS A 386 7.08 -1.87 12.48
N PRO A 387 6.31 -0.82 12.80
CA PRO A 387 6.58 -0.02 14.00
C PRO A 387 6.49 -0.89 15.25
N ALA A 388 7.31 -0.59 16.26
CA ALA A 388 7.42 -1.39 17.48
C ALA A 388 6.09 -1.53 18.24
N ASN A 389 5.24 -0.50 18.17
CA ASN A 389 3.92 -0.47 18.83
C ASN A 389 2.79 -0.98 17.92
N GLY A 390 3.10 -1.64 16.79
CA GLY A 390 2.12 -2.09 15.82
C GLY A 390 1.82 -1.07 14.72
N ASP A 391 0.73 -1.29 13.99
CA ASP A 391 0.27 -0.39 12.93
C ASP A 391 -0.01 1.02 13.47
N PHE A 392 0.34 2.05 12.70
CA PHE A 392 -0.02 3.42 13.09
C PHE A 392 -1.53 3.66 13.07
N VAL A 393 -2.25 2.91 12.24
CA VAL A 393 -3.71 2.86 12.20
C VAL A 393 -4.15 1.39 12.39
N PRO A 394 -4.32 0.94 13.64
CA PRO A 394 -4.74 -0.44 13.92
C PRO A 394 -6.09 -0.79 13.29
N ALA A 395 -6.32 -2.08 13.07
CA ALA A 395 -7.58 -2.52 12.46
C ALA A 395 -8.77 -2.19 13.37
N GLY A 396 -9.81 -1.56 12.81
CA GLY A 396 -11.02 -1.19 13.54
C GLY A 396 -10.97 0.15 14.27
N THR A 397 -9.89 0.94 14.14
CA THR A 397 -9.82 2.29 14.73
C THR A 397 -10.36 3.39 13.81
N VAL A 398 -10.57 3.05 12.53
CA VAL A 398 -11.03 3.94 11.46
C VAL A 398 -12.12 3.24 10.66
N GLY A 399 -12.84 3.98 9.82
CA GLY A 399 -13.97 3.47 9.07
C GLY A 399 -15.31 3.95 9.61
N ILE A 400 -16.30 3.07 9.54
CA ILE A 400 -17.65 3.33 10.08
C ILE A 400 -17.57 3.65 11.58
N GLY A 401 -18.23 4.74 11.99
CA GLY A 401 -18.26 5.18 13.39
C GLY A 401 -16.99 5.89 13.85
N TYR A 402 -16.05 6.18 12.95
CA TYR A 402 -14.87 6.97 13.27
C TYR A 402 -15.24 8.35 13.85
N SER A 403 -14.51 8.76 14.88
CA SER A 403 -14.52 10.11 15.43
C SER A 403 -13.10 10.64 15.49
N SER A 404 -12.91 11.88 15.05
CA SER A 404 -11.60 12.54 15.12
C SER A 404 -11.12 12.63 16.57
N PRO A 405 -9.82 12.38 16.85
CA PRO A 405 -9.22 12.67 18.16
C PRO A 405 -8.86 14.16 18.33
N GLY A 406 -9.25 15.02 17.38
CA GLY A 406 -8.87 16.44 17.36
C GLY A 406 -7.49 16.69 16.77
N TYR A 407 -7.03 17.94 16.86
CA TYR A 407 -5.84 18.45 16.16
C TYR A 407 -4.94 19.21 17.12
N ARG A 408 -3.64 19.23 16.82
CA ARG A 408 -2.60 19.92 17.60
C ARG A 408 -2.57 21.42 17.37
#